data_AF-E9FHM2-F1
#
_entry.id   AF-E9FHM2-F1
#
_cell.length_a   1.000
_cell.length_b   1.000
_cell.length_c   1.000
_cell.angle_alpha   90.00
_cell.angle_beta   90.00
_cell.angle_gamma   90.00
#
_symmetry.space_group_name_H-M   'P 1'
#
loop_
_entity.id
_entity.type
_entity.pdbx_description
1 polymer ?
#
loop_
_entity_poly.entity_id
_entity_poly.type
_entity_poly.pdbx_seq_one_letter_code
_entity_poly.pdbx_strand_id
1 'polypeptide(L)'
;MHIARKYKPERIVLLYSEEMLVKKTLIERALLSFKDYKPDVKIHEQILRNDEVYLYDKMYEIIGKIIKEYSKLGEELILNLSSGTPQIKSALFAINRIDDYNTQAIQVTTPSNSSNNPQKILSKEEEDNLFKNNEDNQDNYENRCIMDIAEKFNHSLVKRHLRSLIESYDYLAVEKIVIRRDSKGLLSNKQLARLRIILTDLVNVFKKQEVLSEIQKYPLSEVEKKALNYFLMIEILNKRGQVADVLIKSKSLVEFILEDRIKRNHPNLIIYKNKLPKLNKEHQDFEKVIGYLDSDYKKSQNENEGKKEDFSPTTTLNLIIYTKILEYYKYSPELIKSLRVIISLNNERNKVAHGLSEIDSKLVNSKKLQQTIDTLRFILQDTFEIDDNYFSCYQTLNNEMLDLLRQ
;
A
#
# COMPACT_ATOMS: atom_id res chain seq x y z
N MET A 1 10.05 18.13 -38.29
CA MET A 1 10.29 17.51 -39.61
C MET A 1 10.24 15.99 -39.59
N HIS A 2 11.25 15.25 -39.10
CA HIS A 2 11.25 13.77 -39.18
C HIS A 2 10.03 13.07 -38.57
N ILE A 3 9.63 13.44 -37.34
CA ILE A 3 8.43 12.88 -36.71
C ILE A 3 7.19 13.17 -37.57
N ALA A 4 7.03 14.41 -38.02
CA ALA A 4 5.92 14.83 -38.86
C ALA A 4 5.86 14.04 -40.19
N ARG A 5 6.99 13.82 -40.84
CA ARG A 5 7.08 13.01 -42.07
C ARG A 5 6.68 11.55 -41.85
N LYS A 6 7.11 10.95 -40.72
CA LYS A 6 6.89 9.53 -40.44
C LYS A 6 5.48 9.23 -39.94
N TYR A 7 5.00 10.01 -38.99
CA TYR A 7 3.73 9.77 -38.28
C TYR A 7 2.56 10.54 -38.88
N LYS A 8 2.82 11.58 -39.69
CA LYS A 8 1.81 12.42 -40.35
C LYS A 8 0.65 12.84 -39.43
N PRO A 9 0.93 13.42 -38.23
CA PRO A 9 -0.14 13.86 -37.33
C PRO A 9 -1.03 14.92 -37.99
N GLU A 10 -2.32 14.91 -37.69
CA GLU A 10 -3.30 15.87 -38.22
C GLU A 10 -2.98 17.30 -37.77
N ARG A 11 -2.55 17.45 -36.51
CA ARG A 11 -2.17 18.72 -35.89
C ARG A 11 -0.74 18.66 -35.34
N ILE A 12 -0.01 19.76 -35.50
CA ILE A 12 1.31 19.96 -34.90
C ILE A 12 1.26 21.21 -34.04
N VAL A 13 1.49 21.02 -32.74
CA VAL A 13 1.61 22.12 -31.79
C VAL A 13 3.08 22.47 -31.60
N LEU A 14 3.45 23.71 -31.90
CA LEU A 14 4.80 24.23 -31.74
C LEU A 14 4.90 25.07 -30.47
N LEU A 15 5.92 24.77 -29.66
CA LEU A 15 6.26 25.50 -28.45
C LEU A 15 7.64 26.16 -28.65
N TYR A 16 7.71 27.46 -28.43
CA TYR A 16 8.92 28.25 -28.64
C TYR A 16 9.44 28.82 -27.34
N SER A 17 10.77 28.86 -27.19
CA SER A 17 11.43 29.80 -26.29
C SER A 17 11.65 31.14 -26.97
N GLU A 18 11.89 32.20 -26.20
CA GLU A 18 12.22 33.53 -26.73
C GLU A 18 13.39 33.48 -27.73
N GLU A 19 14.43 32.69 -27.43
CA GLU A 19 15.58 32.50 -28.34
C GLU A 19 15.18 31.83 -29.67
N MET A 20 14.23 30.88 -29.64
CA MET A 20 13.85 30.10 -30.82
C MET A 20 12.83 30.81 -31.73
N LEU A 21 12.25 31.92 -31.29
CA LEU A 21 11.29 32.70 -32.09
C LEU A 21 11.88 33.18 -33.42
N VAL A 22 13.19 33.43 -33.48
CA VAL A 22 13.86 33.85 -34.73
C VAL A 22 13.75 32.80 -35.85
N LYS A 23 13.53 31.52 -35.50
CA LYS A 23 13.37 30.41 -36.46
C LYS A 23 11.91 30.05 -36.73
N LYS A 24 10.95 30.80 -36.17
CA LYS A 24 9.51 30.50 -36.27
C LYS A 24 9.06 30.30 -37.71
N THR A 25 9.25 31.32 -38.56
CA THR A 25 8.80 31.31 -39.96
C THR A 25 9.46 30.20 -40.77
N LEU A 26 10.74 29.94 -40.52
CA LEU A 26 11.48 28.87 -41.19
C LEU A 26 10.89 27.49 -40.86
N ILE A 27 10.61 27.22 -39.59
CA ILE A 27 10.05 25.94 -39.12
C ILE A 27 8.63 25.73 -39.65
N GLU A 28 7.79 26.77 -39.62
CA GLU A 28 6.43 26.71 -40.19
C GLU A 28 6.48 26.42 -41.69
N ARG A 29 7.32 27.15 -42.45
CA ARG A 29 7.50 26.92 -43.89
C ARG A 29 7.96 25.50 -44.19
N ALA A 30 8.87 24.95 -43.37
CA ALA A 30 9.32 23.57 -43.49
C ALA A 30 8.21 22.54 -43.25
N LEU A 31 7.40 22.70 -42.21
CA LEU A 31 6.29 21.78 -41.95
C LEU A 31 5.20 21.82 -43.03
N LEU A 32 5.05 22.94 -43.73
CA LEU A 32 4.09 23.11 -44.83
C LEU A 32 4.66 22.75 -46.21
N SER A 33 5.95 22.44 -46.33
CA SER A 33 6.59 22.11 -47.62
C SER A 33 6.51 20.63 -48.02
N PHE A 34 5.81 19.80 -47.24
CA PHE A 34 5.58 18.40 -47.61
C PHE A 34 4.58 18.30 -48.76
N LYS A 35 4.85 17.42 -49.75
CA LYS A 35 4.05 17.33 -50.99
C LYS A 35 2.64 16.77 -50.75
N ASP A 36 2.53 15.66 -50.03
CA ASP A 36 1.28 14.89 -49.83
C ASP A 36 0.83 14.85 -48.36
N TYR A 37 1.20 15.87 -47.60
CA TYR A 37 0.89 15.98 -46.17
C TYR A 37 0.86 17.45 -45.77
N LYS A 38 -0.27 17.92 -45.23
CA LYS A 38 -0.45 19.30 -44.77
C LYS A 38 -1.08 19.30 -43.39
N PRO A 39 -0.29 19.38 -42.31
CA PRO A 39 -0.82 19.42 -40.96
C PRO A 39 -1.44 20.78 -40.62
N ASP A 40 -2.38 20.78 -39.67
CA ASP A 40 -2.78 21.97 -38.91
C ASP A 40 -1.62 22.37 -37.97
N VAL A 41 -0.87 23.41 -38.34
CA VAL A 41 0.26 23.89 -37.53
C VAL A 41 -0.21 25.02 -36.62
N LYS A 42 -0.27 24.74 -35.32
CA LYS A 42 -0.65 25.70 -34.28
C LYS A 42 0.57 26.07 -33.43
N ILE A 43 0.78 27.36 -33.20
CA ILE A 43 1.72 27.79 -32.16
C ILE A 43 0.96 27.88 -30.85
N HIS A 44 1.49 27.25 -29.81
CA HIS A 44 0.96 27.41 -28.48
C HIS A 44 1.28 28.82 -27.95
N GLU A 45 0.30 29.47 -27.32
CA GLU A 45 0.37 30.88 -26.95
C GLU A 45 1.47 31.19 -25.93
N GLN A 46 1.78 30.23 -25.05
CA GLN A 46 2.81 30.38 -24.05
C GLN A 46 4.22 30.30 -24.67
N ILE A 47 4.97 31.41 -24.60
CA ILE A 47 6.40 31.46 -24.94
C ILE A 47 7.25 31.17 -23.70
N LEU A 48 8.24 30.28 -23.84
CA LEU A 48 9.14 29.92 -22.75
C LEU A 48 10.24 30.97 -22.57
N ARG A 49 10.34 31.55 -21.38
CA ARG A 49 11.29 32.63 -21.09
C ARG A 49 12.72 32.11 -20.95
N ASN A 50 13.69 32.83 -21.51
CA ASN A 50 15.09 32.38 -21.54
C ASN A 50 15.72 32.29 -20.14
N ASP A 51 15.26 33.11 -19.19
CA ASP A 51 15.69 33.09 -17.78
C ASP A 51 15.04 31.96 -16.95
N GLU A 52 14.26 31.09 -17.58
CA GLU A 52 13.49 30.04 -16.89
C GLU A 52 13.68 28.65 -17.50
N VAL A 53 14.01 28.54 -18.80
CA VAL A 53 14.13 27.27 -19.52
C VAL A 53 15.20 26.30 -18.98
N TYR A 54 16.13 26.79 -18.16
CA TYR A 54 17.15 25.98 -17.49
C TYR A 54 16.65 25.36 -16.16
N LEU A 55 15.50 25.81 -15.64
CA LEU A 55 14.91 25.31 -14.39
C LEU A 55 13.98 24.13 -14.67
N TYR A 56 14.36 22.94 -14.21
CA TYR A 56 13.58 21.71 -14.46
C TYR A 56 12.16 21.78 -13.89
N ASP A 57 12.00 22.08 -12.60
CA ASP A 57 10.68 22.07 -11.95
C ASP A 57 9.69 23.03 -12.63
N LYS A 58 10.19 24.19 -13.05
CA LYS A 58 9.39 25.19 -13.78
C LYS A 58 8.97 24.68 -15.15
N MET A 59 9.89 24.06 -15.89
CA MET A 59 9.56 23.44 -17.18
C MET A 59 8.61 22.26 -17.01
N TYR A 60 8.77 21.44 -15.97
CA TYR A 60 7.85 20.34 -15.67
C TYR A 60 6.43 20.85 -15.45
N GLU A 61 6.26 21.92 -14.66
CA GLU A 61 4.94 22.51 -14.42
C GLU A 61 4.31 23.08 -15.71
N ILE A 62 5.08 23.86 -16.48
CA ILE A 62 4.58 24.49 -17.71
C ILE A 62 4.22 23.43 -18.75
N ILE A 63 5.13 22.50 -19.04
CA ILE A 63 4.91 21.43 -20.02
C ILE A 63 3.76 20.52 -19.58
N GLY A 64 3.64 20.23 -18.29
CA GLY A 64 2.52 19.46 -17.73
C GLY A 64 1.17 20.12 -17.97
N LYS A 65 1.08 21.44 -17.77
CA LYS A 65 -0.14 22.22 -18.07
C LYS A 65 -0.50 22.15 -19.55
N ILE A 66 0.49 22.29 -20.44
CA ILE A 66 0.29 22.25 -21.90
C ILE A 66 -0.18 20.86 -22.34
N ILE A 67 0.49 19.78 -21.92
CA ILE A 67 0.07 18.42 -22.27
C ILE A 67 -1.35 18.16 -21.76
N LYS A 68 -1.66 18.57 -20.54
CA LYS A 68 -3.00 18.43 -19.95
C LYS A 68 -4.09 19.19 -20.72
N GLU A 69 -3.76 20.34 -21.31
CA GLU A 69 -4.69 21.09 -22.15
C GLU A 69 -5.07 20.27 -23.38
N TYR A 70 -4.06 19.76 -24.10
CA TYR A 70 -4.27 19.02 -25.34
C TYR A 70 -4.79 17.60 -25.11
N SER A 71 -4.48 16.96 -23.99
CA SER A 71 -4.97 15.60 -23.69
C SER A 71 -6.48 15.56 -23.43
N LYS A 72 -7.09 16.67 -23.00
CA LYS A 72 -8.55 16.79 -22.84
C LYS A 72 -9.32 16.68 -24.16
N LEU A 73 -8.64 16.82 -25.30
CA LEU A 73 -9.25 16.65 -26.61
C LEU A 73 -9.52 15.16 -26.94
N GLY A 74 -9.02 14.22 -26.13
CA GLY A 74 -9.17 12.78 -26.35
C GLY A 74 -8.32 12.23 -27.50
N GLU A 75 -7.46 13.06 -28.07
CA GLU A 75 -6.55 12.72 -29.17
C GLU A 75 -5.31 11.95 -28.65
N GLU A 76 -4.67 11.20 -29.54
CA GLU A 76 -3.34 10.61 -29.28
C GLU A 76 -2.25 11.69 -29.44
N LEU A 77 -1.43 11.86 -28.41
CA LEU A 77 -0.39 12.89 -28.39
C LEU A 77 1.00 12.29 -28.65
N ILE A 78 1.66 12.77 -29.71
CA ILE A 78 3.06 12.42 -29.99
C ILE A 78 3.99 13.47 -29.39
N LEU A 79 4.75 13.09 -28.37
CA LEU A 79 5.69 13.97 -27.66
C LEU A 79 7.09 13.84 -28.26
N ASN A 80 7.66 14.96 -28.70
CA ASN A 80 8.99 15.00 -29.29
C ASN A 80 10.08 15.12 -28.21
N LEU A 81 10.79 14.03 -27.93
CA LEU A 81 11.90 14.00 -26.95
C LEU A 81 13.25 14.48 -27.52
N SER A 82 13.29 15.02 -28.74
CA SER A 82 14.54 15.35 -29.44
C SER A 82 14.79 16.83 -29.62
N SER A 83 13.74 17.64 -29.57
CA SER A 83 13.80 19.10 -29.69
C SER A 83 13.65 19.79 -28.33
N GLY A 84 14.23 20.99 -28.19
CA GLY A 84 14.19 21.77 -26.95
C GLY A 84 15.42 21.57 -26.07
N THR A 85 15.42 22.24 -24.91
CA THR A 85 16.46 22.10 -23.89
C THR A 85 16.39 20.72 -23.22
N PRO A 86 17.48 20.23 -22.60
CA PRO A 86 17.44 18.99 -21.82
C PRO A 86 16.30 18.96 -20.79
N GLN A 87 16.00 20.09 -20.14
CA GLN A 87 14.93 20.23 -19.14
C GLN A 87 13.55 19.94 -19.74
N ILE A 88 13.25 20.50 -20.91
CA ILE A 88 11.98 20.27 -21.62
C ILE A 88 11.87 18.80 -22.03
N LYS A 89 12.94 18.21 -22.59
CA LYS A 89 12.95 16.79 -22.97
C LYS A 89 12.71 15.88 -21.77
N SER A 90 13.37 16.15 -20.64
CA SER A 90 13.18 15.41 -19.39
C SER A 90 11.77 15.58 -18.82
N ALA A 91 11.17 16.76 -18.92
CA ALA A 91 9.78 17.00 -18.52
C ALA A 91 8.80 16.19 -19.37
N LEU A 92 8.91 16.27 -20.70
CA LEU A 92 8.10 15.49 -21.65
C LEU A 92 8.24 13.98 -21.38
N PHE A 93 9.47 13.50 -21.18
CA PHE A 93 9.73 12.10 -20.85
C PHE A 93 8.99 11.68 -19.58
N ALA A 94 9.13 12.46 -18.49
CA ALA A 94 8.56 12.14 -17.20
C ALA A 94 7.02 12.18 -17.21
N ILE A 95 6.43 13.23 -17.81
CA ILE A 95 4.98 13.41 -17.90
C ILE A 95 4.33 12.26 -18.66
N ASN A 96 4.92 11.82 -19.78
CA ASN A 96 4.44 10.67 -20.57
C ASN A 96 4.31 9.36 -19.77
N ARG A 97 4.95 9.24 -18.60
CA ARG A 97 5.04 8.00 -17.82
C ARG A 97 4.34 8.09 -16.47
N ILE A 98 4.33 9.27 -15.89
CA ILE A 98 3.73 9.53 -14.58
C ILE A 98 2.23 9.81 -14.75
N ASP A 99 1.87 10.56 -15.80
CA ASP A 99 0.49 10.94 -16.03
C ASP A 99 -0.19 9.92 -16.96
N ASP A 100 -1.47 9.66 -16.70
CA ASP A 100 -2.30 8.72 -17.46
C ASP A 100 -2.92 9.38 -18.70
N TYR A 101 -2.07 9.94 -19.55
CA TYR A 101 -2.47 10.53 -20.83
C TYR A 101 -2.23 9.55 -21.99
N ASN A 102 -3.04 9.66 -23.05
CA ASN A 102 -2.84 8.92 -24.29
C ASN A 102 -1.65 9.51 -25.09
N THR A 103 -0.44 9.34 -24.57
CA THR A 103 0.79 9.92 -25.11
C THR A 103 1.78 8.86 -25.58
N GLN A 104 2.47 9.14 -26.68
CA GLN A 104 3.63 8.40 -27.16
C GLN A 104 4.85 9.31 -27.23
N ALA A 105 5.96 8.89 -26.62
CA ALA A 105 7.20 9.64 -26.64
C ALA A 105 8.13 9.14 -27.75
N ILE A 106 8.52 10.05 -28.66
CA ILE A 106 9.35 9.73 -29.82
C ILE A 106 10.68 10.49 -29.76
N GLN A 107 11.77 9.74 -29.89
CA GLN A 107 13.11 10.27 -30.09
C GLN A 107 13.49 10.18 -31.58
N VAL A 108 14.32 11.10 -32.06
CA VAL A 108 14.91 11.13 -33.39
C VAL A 108 16.42 11.16 -33.17
N THR A 109 17.14 10.18 -33.71
CA THR A 109 18.60 10.17 -33.64
C THR A 109 19.19 11.29 -34.49
N THR A 110 20.50 11.53 -34.45
CA THR A 110 21.17 12.44 -35.40
C THR A 110 21.69 11.64 -36.61
N PRO A 111 21.87 12.25 -37.80
CA PRO A 111 22.43 11.53 -38.96
C PRO A 111 23.82 10.91 -38.69
N SER A 112 24.60 11.52 -37.79
CA SER A 112 25.93 11.05 -37.36
C SER A 112 25.93 10.18 -36.11
N ASN A 113 24.76 9.87 -35.52
CA ASN A 113 24.63 9.23 -34.19
C ASN A 113 25.49 9.84 -33.07
N SER A 114 25.70 11.17 -33.07
CA SER A 114 26.53 11.91 -32.10
C SER A 114 25.80 13.15 -31.53
N SER A 115 26.35 13.79 -30.49
CA SER A 115 25.76 15.00 -29.90
C SER A 115 25.65 16.13 -30.93
N ASN A 116 24.52 16.84 -30.96
CA ASN A 116 24.31 17.96 -31.87
C ASN A 116 25.41 19.02 -31.72
N ASN A 117 26.03 19.39 -32.84
CA ASN A 117 26.89 20.57 -32.94
C ASN A 117 26.06 21.86 -32.75
N PRO A 118 26.67 22.99 -32.34
CA PRO A 118 25.98 24.26 -32.21
C PRO A 118 25.25 24.62 -33.52
N GLN A 119 24.00 25.05 -33.39
CA GLN A 119 23.13 25.30 -34.54
C GLN A 119 23.62 26.53 -35.32
N LYS A 120 24.07 26.33 -36.57
CA LYS A 120 24.38 27.40 -37.51
C LYS A 120 23.11 28.20 -37.85
N ILE A 121 23.21 29.53 -37.86
CA ILE A 121 22.19 30.40 -38.46
C ILE A 121 22.39 30.35 -39.98
N LEU A 122 21.36 29.94 -40.72
CA LEU A 122 21.40 29.85 -42.16
C LEU A 122 21.23 31.23 -42.79
N SER A 123 21.91 31.48 -43.91
CA SER A 123 21.62 32.64 -44.76
C SER A 123 20.31 32.41 -45.55
N LYS A 124 19.71 33.48 -46.06
CA LYS A 124 18.49 33.39 -46.88
C LYS A 124 18.67 32.53 -48.14
N GLU A 125 19.86 32.56 -48.74
CA GLU A 125 20.20 31.72 -49.88
C GLU A 125 20.34 30.24 -49.49
N GLU A 126 20.92 29.95 -48.33
CA GLU A 126 21.02 28.58 -47.79
C GLU A 126 19.61 28.03 -47.49
N GLU A 127 18.73 28.85 -46.89
CA GLU A 127 17.33 28.47 -46.65
C GLU A 127 16.60 28.17 -47.97
N ASP A 128 16.66 29.08 -48.95
CA ASP A 128 15.96 28.90 -50.22
C ASP A 128 16.48 27.67 -51.00
N ASN A 129 17.77 27.34 -50.87
CA ASN A 129 18.33 26.12 -51.45
C ASN A 129 17.80 24.84 -50.77
N LEU A 130 17.62 24.84 -49.45
CA LEU A 130 17.00 23.70 -48.75
C LEU A 130 15.57 23.44 -49.23
N PHE A 131 14.78 24.51 -49.46
CA PHE A 131 13.41 24.38 -49.95
C PHE A 131 13.33 24.01 -51.43
N LYS A 132 14.29 24.44 -52.26
CA LYS A 132 14.36 24.04 -53.68
C LYS A 132 14.69 22.55 -53.83
N ASN A 133 15.65 22.06 -53.06
CA ASN A 133 16.09 20.66 -53.15
C ASN A 133 15.14 19.70 -52.39
N ASN A 134 14.55 20.18 -51.28
CA ASN A 134 13.55 19.51 -50.44
C ASN A 134 13.74 17.99 -50.34
N GLU A 135 14.93 17.60 -49.90
CA GLU A 135 15.32 16.20 -49.70
C GLU A 135 14.36 15.47 -48.75
N ASP A 136 13.62 16.22 -47.92
CA ASP A 136 12.62 15.67 -47.02
C ASP A 136 11.42 15.03 -47.72
N ASN A 137 11.17 15.35 -49.00
CA ASN A 137 10.11 14.77 -49.85
C ASN A 137 10.56 13.52 -50.63
N GLN A 138 11.80 13.04 -50.45
CA GLN A 138 12.27 11.82 -51.11
C GLN A 138 11.62 10.59 -50.45
N ASP A 139 11.15 9.64 -51.28
CA ASP A 139 10.51 8.40 -50.80
C ASP A 139 11.49 7.48 -50.05
N ASN A 140 12.77 7.52 -50.41
CA ASN A 140 13.80 6.64 -49.85
C ASN A 140 14.58 7.30 -48.70
N TYR A 141 13.90 7.55 -47.57
CA TYR A 141 14.53 8.09 -46.37
C TYR A 141 14.69 7.05 -45.26
N GLU A 142 15.77 7.15 -44.49
CA GLU A 142 15.96 6.31 -43.30
C GLU A 142 15.08 6.78 -42.14
N ASN A 143 14.25 5.88 -41.61
CA ASN A 143 13.46 6.18 -40.42
C ASN A 143 14.34 6.17 -39.16
N ARG A 144 14.65 7.37 -38.67
CA ARG A 144 15.45 7.60 -37.47
C ARG A 144 14.62 7.85 -36.20
N CYS A 145 13.31 7.63 -36.28
CA CYS A 145 12.40 7.75 -35.13
C CYS A 145 12.44 6.47 -34.29
N ILE A 146 12.68 6.62 -32.99
CA ILE A 146 12.68 5.57 -31.99
C ILE A 146 11.57 5.89 -30.99
N MET A 147 10.63 4.96 -30.81
CA MET A 147 9.64 5.05 -29.75
C MET A 147 10.30 4.69 -28.41
N ASP A 148 10.21 5.61 -27.44
CA ASP A 148 10.80 5.39 -26.13
C ASP A 148 9.84 4.62 -25.23
N ILE A 149 10.17 3.36 -24.93
CA ILE A 149 9.37 2.46 -24.08
C ILE A 149 9.70 2.68 -22.59
N ALA A 150 10.93 3.11 -22.27
CA ALA A 150 11.46 3.31 -20.92
C ALA A 150 11.10 2.23 -19.88
N GLU A 151 11.15 0.97 -20.28
CA GLU A 151 10.81 -0.20 -19.44
C GLU A 151 11.45 -0.14 -18.05
N LYS A 152 12.75 0.18 -17.97
CA LYS A 152 13.49 0.28 -16.70
C LYS A 152 12.96 1.37 -15.78
N PHE A 153 12.58 2.53 -16.32
CA PHE A 153 12.03 3.63 -15.51
C PHE A 153 10.67 3.25 -14.94
N ASN A 154 9.81 2.62 -15.75
CA ASN A 154 8.52 2.11 -15.30
C ASN A 154 8.69 1.05 -14.21
N HIS A 155 9.66 0.13 -14.37
CA HIS A 155 10.00 -0.85 -13.34
C HIS A 155 10.42 -0.17 -12.03
N SER A 156 11.22 0.90 -12.08
CA SER A 156 11.60 1.67 -10.88
C SER A 156 10.39 2.33 -10.20
N LEU A 157 9.47 2.90 -10.96
CA LEU A 157 8.23 3.49 -10.42
C LEU A 157 7.35 2.43 -9.73
N VAL A 158 7.14 1.29 -10.40
CA VAL A 158 6.36 0.17 -9.84
C VAL A 158 7.02 -0.36 -8.58
N LYS A 159 8.34 -0.60 -8.58
CA LYS A 159 9.08 -1.04 -7.38
C LYS A 159 8.91 -0.07 -6.22
N ARG A 160 9.03 1.24 -6.47
CA ARG A 160 8.81 2.27 -5.44
C ARG A 160 7.40 2.18 -4.86
N HIS A 161 6.38 2.03 -5.70
CA HIS A 161 5.00 1.89 -5.25
C HIS A 161 4.77 0.61 -4.44
N LEU A 162 5.28 -0.54 -4.91
CA LEU A 162 5.20 -1.81 -4.18
C LEU A 162 5.85 -1.74 -2.80
N ARG A 163 7.03 -1.09 -2.69
CA ARG A 163 7.72 -0.88 -1.42
C ARG A 163 6.87 -0.10 -0.42
N SER A 164 6.26 1.00 -0.88
CA SER A 164 5.35 1.79 -0.05
C SER A 164 4.14 0.98 0.43
N LEU A 165 3.56 0.13 -0.42
CA LEU A 165 2.46 -0.75 -0.03
C LEU A 165 2.91 -1.78 1.02
N ILE A 166 4.09 -2.39 0.88
CA ILE A 166 4.66 -3.32 1.87
C ILE A 166 4.91 -2.64 3.21
N GLU A 167 5.50 -1.43 3.20
CA GLU A 167 5.74 -0.62 4.40
C GLU A 167 4.43 -0.26 5.13
N SER A 168 3.33 -0.11 4.38
CA SER A 168 1.97 0.11 4.92
C SER A 168 1.19 -1.18 5.24
N TYR A 169 1.81 -2.36 5.09
CA TYR A 169 1.20 -3.68 5.30
C TYR A 169 -0.01 -4.00 4.38
N ASP A 170 -0.08 -3.39 3.19
CA ASP A 170 -1.13 -3.67 2.20
C ASP A 170 -0.74 -4.79 1.21
N TYR A 171 -0.61 -6.00 1.75
CA TYR A 171 -0.16 -7.16 0.98
C TYR A 171 -1.10 -7.56 -0.16
N LEU A 172 -2.40 -7.31 -0.01
CA LEU A 172 -3.38 -7.62 -1.06
C LEU A 172 -3.20 -6.71 -2.28
N ALA A 173 -2.89 -5.42 -2.07
CA ALA A 173 -2.58 -4.52 -3.17
C ALA A 173 -1.28 -4.92 -3.88
N VAL A 174 -0.25 -5.32 -3.13
CA VAL A 174 1.01 -5.82 -3.69
C VAL A 174 0.76 -7.08 -4.55
N GLU A 175 0.04 -8.07 -4.01
CA GLU A 175 -0.33 -9.30 -4.73
C GLU A 175 -1.04 -8.99 -6.06
N LYS A 176 -2.03 -8.08 -6.04
CA LYS A 176 -2.78 -7.67 -7.23
C LYS A 176 -1.90 -7.04 -8.31
N ILE A 177 -0.84 -6.32 -7.96
CA ILE A 177 0.06 -5.71 -8.93
C ILE A 177 1.03 -6.76 -9.49
N VAL A 178 1.58 -7.63 -8.63
CA VAL A 178 2.61 -8.63 -8.97
C VAL A 178 2.07 -9.79 -9.84
N ILE A 179 0.76 -9.97 -9.92
CA ILE A 179 0.10 -10.98 -10.78
C ILE A 179 -0.17 -10.47 -12.20
N ARG A 180 -0.17 -9.15 -12.43
CA ARG A 180 -0.49 -8.58 -13.75
C ARG A 180 0.60 -8.91 -14.78
N ARG A 181 0.22 -8.94 -16.07
CA ARG A 181 1.14 -9.29 -17.16
C ARG A 181 2.21 -8.21 -17.42
N ASP A 182 1.92 -6.96 -17.09
CA ASP A 182 2.81 -5.81 -17.18
C ASP A 182 3.94 -5.84 -16.13
N SER A 183 3.86 -6.72 -15.13
CA SER A 183 4.96 -6.94 -14.16
C SER A 183 6.07 -7.85 -14.71
N LYS A 184 6.04 -8.23 -15.99
CA LYS A 184 7.06 -9.05 -16.62
C LYS A 184 8.38 -8.28 -16.69
N GLY A 185 9.47 -8.88 -16.22
CA GLY A 185 10.78 -8.22 -16.18
C GLY A 185 11.00 -7.32 -14.96
N LEU A 186 9.98 -7.08 -14.12
CA LEU A 186 10.11 -6.31 -12.88
C LEU A 186 11.11 -6.95 -11.91
N LEU A 187 11.08 -8.28 -11.81
CA LEU A 187 11.93 -9.12 -10.96
C LEU A 187 12.37 -10.36 -11.75
N SER A 188 13.48 -10.97 -11.33
CA SER A 188 13.83 -12.30 -11.82
C SER A 188 12.74 -13.32 -11.45
N ASN A 189 12.58 -14.38 -12.24
CA ASN A 189 11.57 -15.42 -11.96
C ASN A 189 11.71 -16.00 -10.55
N LYS A 190 12.94 -16.15 -10.04
CA LYS A 190 13.21 -16.66 -8.68
C LYS A 190 12.73 -15.67 -7.61
N GLN A 191 13.06 -14.39 -7.75
CA GLN A 191 12.62 -13.34 -6.82
C GLN A 191 11.09 -13.19 -6.84
N LEU A 192 10.49 -13.21 -8.02
CA LEU A 192 9.05 -13.13 -8.20
C LEU A 192 8.33 -14.32 -7.56
N ALA A 193 8.84 -15.54 -7.75
CA ALA A 193 8.28 -16.73 -7.12
C ALA A 193 8.35 -16.64 -5.59
N ARG A 194 9.49 -16.21 -5.03
CA ARG A 194 9.66 -16.03 -3.59
C ARG A 194 8.71 -14.97 -3.04
N LEU A 195 8.62 -13.81 -3.70
CA LEU A 195 7.70 -12.73 -3.33
C LEU A 195 6.25 -13.22 -3.31
N ARG A 196 5.81 -13.97 -4.33
CA ARG A 196 4.44 -14.52 -4.41
C ARG A 196 4.13 -15.50 -3.30
N ILE A 197 5.08 -16.36 -2.92
CA ILE A 197 4.92 -17.30 -1.80
C ILE A 197 4.67 -16.52 -0.50
N ILE A 198 5.50 -15.54 -0.19
CA ILE A 198 5.37 -14.72 1.03
C ILE A 198 4.04 -13.96 1.02
N LEU A 199 3.68 -13.34 -0.10
CA LEU A 199 2.43 -12.56 -0.22
C LEU A 199 1.20 -13.44 -0.05
N THR A 200 1.17 -14.62 -0.68
CA THR A 200 0.02 -15.54 -0.60
C THR A 200 -0.22 -15.96 0.85
N ASP A 201 0.84 -16.31 1.57
CA ASP A 201 0.79 -16.69 2.99
C ASP A 201 0.25 -15.54 3.85
N LEU A 202 0.84 -14.35 3.72
CA LEU A 202 0.40 -13.13 4.44
C LEU A 202 -1.06 -12.77 4.14
N VAL A 203 -1.47 -12.82 2.87
CA VAL A 203 -2.83 -12.51 2.43
C VAL A 203 -3.83 -13.52 3.01
N ASN A 204 -3.48 -14.81 3.07
CA ASN A 204 -4.34 -15.84 3.64
C ASN A 204 -4.55 -15.67 5.16
N VAL A 205 -3.59 -15.12 5.91
CA VAL A 205 -3.81 -14.78 7.33
C VAL A 205 -5.01 -13.85 7.49
N PHE A 206 -5.05 -12.75 6.72
CA PHE A 206 -6.15 -11.78 6.84
C PHE A 206 -7.45 -12.27 6.21
N LYS A 207 -7.39 -13.02 5.09
CA LYS A 207 -8.60 -13.51 4.40
C LYS A 207 -9.25 -14.70 5.09
N LYS A 208 -8.45 -15.60 5.67
CA LYS A 208 -8.89 -16.93 6.11
C LYS A 208 -8.49 -17.29 7.53
N GLN A 209 -7.73 -16.42 8.23
CA GLN A 209 -7.18 -16.69 9.55
C GLN A 209 -6.26 -17.92 9.56
N GLU A 210 -5.58 -18.20 8.45
CA GLU A 210 -4.54 -19.23 8.38
C GLU A 210 -3.35 -18.83 9.28
N VAL A 211 -2.65 -19.83 9.83
CA VAL A 211 -1.41 -19.62 10.58
C VAL A 211 -0.27 -19.50 9.58
N LEU A 212 0.53 -18.43 9.68
CA LEU A 212 1.68 -18.21 8.80
C LEU A 212 2.59 -19.42 8.74
N SER A 213 3.05 -19.74 7.53
CA SER A 213 3.99 -20.83 7.28
C SER A 213 5.31 -20.66 8.04
N GLU A 214 5.72 -19.42 8.32
CA GLU A 214 6.91 -19.15 9.14
C GLU A 214 6.68 -19.48 10.62
N ILE A 215 5.51 -19.13 11.17
CA ILE A 215 5.13 -19.43 12.55
C ILE A 215 4.95 -20.95 12.75
N GLN A 216 4.50 -21.66 11.71
CA GLN A 216 4.37 -23.12 11.75
C GLN A 216 5.69 -23.85 12.05
N LYS A 217 6.84 -23.23 11.73
CA LYS A 217 8.18 -23.78 11.96
C LYS A 217 8.69 -23.53 13.38
N TYR A 218 8.05 -22.66 14.15
CA TYR A 218 8.50 -22.37 15.51
C TYR A 218 8.28 -23.59 16.42
N PRO A 219 9.17 -23.83 17.40
CA PRO A 219 9.08 -24.91 18.37
C PRO A 219 8.01 -24.61 19.45
N LEU A 220 6.80 -24.30 18.99
CA LEU A 220 5.63 -23.95 19.79
C LEU A 220 4.54 -25.00 19.58
N SER A 221 3.66 -25.18 20.55
CA SER A 221 2.43 -25.96 20.39
C SER A 221 1.47 -25.30 19.40
N GLU A 222 0.51 -26.08 18.90
CA GLU A 222 -0.49 -25.56 17.95
C GLU A 222 -1.36 -24.45 18.54
N VAL A 223 -1.60 -24.46 19.86
CA VAL A 223 -2.35 -23.40 20.55
C VAL A 223 -1.52 -22.12 20.61
N GLU A 224 -0.24 -22.23 20.95
CA GLU A 224 0.70 -21.10 21.01
C GLU A 224 0.90 -20.45 19.64
N LYS A 225 1.08 -21.26 18.58
CA LYS A 225 1.18 -20.77 17.20
C LYS A 225 -0.06 -19.99 16.78
N LYS A 226 -1.26 -20.50 17.11
CA LYS A 226 -2.52 -19.81 16.80
C LYS A 226 -2.64 -18.49 17.56
N ALA A 227 -2.34 -18.49 18.86
CA ALA A 227 -2.40 -17.28 19.68
C ALA A 227 -1.41 -16.22 19.20
N LEU A 228 -0.15 -16.61 18.91
CA LEU A 228 0.87 -15.73 18.36
C LEU A 228 0.49 -15.18 16.99
N ASN A 229 0.05 -16.02 16.05
CA ASN A 229 -0.37 -15.59 14.72
C ASN A 229 -1.54 -14.58 14.80
N TYR A 230 -2.52 -14.86 15.67
CA TYR A 230 -3.66 -13.99 15.85
C TYR A 230 -3.29 -12.66 16.51
N PHE A 231 -2.36 -12.67 17.49
CA PHE A 231 -1.78 -11.45 18.06
C PHE A 231 -1.08 -10.61 16.99
N LEU A 232 -0.21 -11.21 16.18
CA LEU A 232 0.55 -10.48 15.15
C LEU A 232 -0.38 -9.89 14.09
N MET A 233 -1.43 -10.62 13.71
CA MET A 233 -2.48 -10.08 12.86
C MET A 233 -3.14 -8.85 13.49
N ILE A 234 -3.48 -8.86 14.79
CA ILE A 234 -4.03 -7.70 15.52
C ILE A 234 -3.04 -6.53 15.52
N GLU A 235 -1.75 -6.79 15.71
CA GLU A 235 -0.72 -5.75 15.65
C GLU A 235 -0.68 -5.07 14.27
N ILE A 236 -0.78 -5.84 13.19
CA ILE A 236 -0.85 -5.27 11.83
C ILE A 236 -2.14 -4.47 11.62
N LEU A 237 -3.27 -4.95 12.12
CA LEU A 237 -4.54 -4.22 12.04
C LEU A 237 -4.44 -2.86 12.77
N ASN A 238 -3.76 -2.83 13.92
CA ASN A 238 -3.47 -1.59 14.64
C ASN A 238 -2.55 -0.65 13.84
N LYS A 239 -1.46 -1.18 13.26
CA LYS A 239 -0.54 -0.40 12.38
C LYS A 239 -1.25 0.17 11.16
N ARG A 240 -2.29 -0.51 10.65
CA ARG A 240 -3.14 -0.06 9.53
C ARG A 240 -4.31 0.83 9.96
N GLY A 241 -4.45 1.15 11.24
CA GLY A 241 -5.53 2.00 11.76
C GLY A 241 -6.91 1.34 11.77
N GLN A 242 -7.00 0.00 11.71
CA GLN A 242 -8.27 -0.74 11.74
C GLN A 242 -8.78 -0.92 13.19
N VAL A 243 -9.16 0.19 13.82
CA VAL A 243 -9.49 0.29 15.25
C VAL A 243 -10.62 -0.68 15.66
N ALA A 244 -11.68 -0.77 14.88
CA ALA A 244 -12.82 -1.65 15.16
C ALA A 244 -12.39 -3.12 15.27
N ASP A 245 -11.61 -3.58 14.30
CA ASP A 245 -11.08 -4.96 14.27
C ASP A 245 -10.16 -5.23 15.45
N VAL A 246 -9.29 -4.27 15.82
CA VAL A 246 -8.44 -4.40 17.00
C VAL A 246 -9.29 -4.63 18.25
N LEU A 247 -10.32 -3.80 18.50
CA LEU A 247 -11.19 -3.95 19.66
C LEU A 247 -11.90 -5.31 19.70
N ILE A 248 -12.50 -5.72 18.58
CA ILE A 248 -13.27 -6.95 18.50
C ILE A 248 -12.37 -8.17 18.74
N LYS A 249 -11.22 -8.21 18.06
CA LYS A 249 -10.31 -9.37 18.07
C LYS A 249 -9.49 -9.46 19.35
N SER A 250 -9.19 -8.33 20.01
CA SER A 250 -8.47 -8.30 21.30
C SER A 250 -9.16 -9.15 22.35
N LYS A 251 -10.48 -9.00 22.51
CA LYS A 251 -11.25 -9.78 23.48
C LYS A 251 -11.20 -11.28 23.16
N SER A 252 -11.43 -11.64 21.89
CA SER A 252 -11.43 -13.05 21.46
C SER A 252 -10.08 -13.72 21.67
N LEU A 253 -8.98 -13.01 21.42
CA LEU A 253 -7.63 -13.51 21.71
C LEU A 253 -7.44 -13.79 23.20
N VAL A 254 -7.80 -12.84 24.06
CA VAL A 254 -7.61 -13.02 25.51
C VAL A 254 -8.48 -14.15 26.05
N GLU A 255 -9.74 -14.25 25.63
CA GLU A 255 -10.60 -15.38 26.02
C GLU A 255 -10.00 -16.73 25.60
N PHE A 256 -9.44 -16.82 24.39
CA PHE A 256 -8.75 -18.01 23.90
C PHE A 256 -7.53 -18.37 24.77
N ILE A 257 -6.68 -17.40 25.08
CA ILE A 257 -5.46 -17.59 25.90
C ILE A 257 -5.83 -18.03 27.33
N LEU A 258 -6.78 -17.34 27.96
CA LEU A 258 -7.19 -17.62 29.34
C LEU A 258 -7.85 -18.99 29.49
N GLU A 259 -8.69 -19.37 28.53
CA GLU A 259 -9.34 -20.66 28.56
C GLU A 259 -8.33 -21.80 28.48
N ASP A 260 -7.32 -21.70 27.62
CA ASP A 260 -6.24 -22.67 27.55
C ASP A 260 -5.45 -22.76 28.86
N ARG A 261 -5.07 -21.60 29.43
CA ARG A 261 -4.35 -21.54 30.71
C ARG A 261 -5.13 -22.19 31.85
N ILE A 262 -6.43 -21.91 31.96
CA ILE A 262 -7.28 -22.51 32.98
C ILE A 262 -7.36 -24.02 32.78
N LYS A 263 -7.52 -24.50 31.54
CA LYS A 263 -7.56 -25.95 31.27
C LYS A 263 -6.26 -26.66 31.62
N ARG A 264 -5.10 -26.05 31.37
CA ARG A 264 -3.79 -26.61 31.73
C ARG A 264 -3.60 -26.70 33.24
N ASN A 265 -3.98 -25.66 33.98
CA ASN A 265 -3.70 -25.56 35.41
C ASN A 265 -4.82 -26.15 36.29
N HIS A 266 -6.05 -26.17 35.79
CA HIS A 266 -7.25 -26.71 36.45
C HIS A 266 -8.01 -27.63 35.48
N PRO A 267 -7.47 -28.83 35.21
CA PRO A 267 -8.08 -29.77 34.27
C PRO A 267 -9.54 -30.07 34.62
N ASN A 268 -10.38 -30.16 33.60
CA ASN A 268 -11.83 -30.44 33.71
C ASN A 268 -12.67 -29.37 34.45
N LEU A 269 -12.11 -28.22 34.83
CA LEU A 269 -12.90 -27.11 35.39
C LEU A 269 -13.88 -26.52 34.37
N ILE A 270 -13.49 -26.49 33.09
CA ILE A 270 -14.28 -25.96 31.98
C ILE A 270 -14.78 -27.12 31.11
N ILE A 271 -16.08 -27.16 30.85
CA ILE A 271 -16.73 -28.09 29.92
C ILE A 271 -17.50 -27.33 28.85
N TYR A 272 -17.69 -27.97 27.69
CA TYR A 272 -18.46 -27.41 26.59
C TYR A 272 -19.86 -27.99 26.55
N LYS A 273 -20.88 -27.12 26.62
CA LYS A 273 -22.28 -27.50 26.39
C LYS A 273 -22.84 -26.64 25.25
N ASN A 274 -23.34 -27.27 24.20
CA ASN A 274 -23.81 -26.60 22.98
C ASN A 274 -22.79 -25.62 22.39
N LYS A 275 -21.50 -26.02 22.35
CA LYS A 275 -20.36 -25.19 21.90
C LYS A 275 -20.05 -23.96 22.75
N LEU A 276 -20.65 -23.83 23.95
CA LEU A 276 -20.38 -22.73 24.87
C LEU A 276 -19.59 -23.24 26.09
N PRO A 277 -18.50 -22.56 26.50
CA PRO A 277 -17.76 -22.93 27.70
C PRO A 277 -18.59 -22.65 28.94
N LYS A 278 -18.62 -23.60 29.87
CA LYS A 278 -19.34 -23.54 31.16
C LYS A 278 -18.48 -24.14 32.26
N LEU A 279 -18.73 -23.75 33.51
CA LEU A 279 -18.14 -24.40 34.66
C LEU A 279 -18.65 -25.84 34.78
N ASN A 280 -17.74 -26.76 35.09
CA ASN A 280 -18.07 -28.15 35.32
C ASN A 280 -18.58 -28.35 36.75
N LYS A 281 -19.84 -28.80 36.87
CA LYS A 281 -20.50 -29.08 38.15
C LYS A 281 -19.83 -30.21 38.93
N GLU A 282 -19.13 -31.09 38.25
CA GLU A 282 -18.48 -32.27 38.84
C GLU A 282 -17.05 -31.97 39.31
N HIS A 283 -16.52 -30.77 39.04
CA HIS A 283 -15.18 -30.39 39.46
C HIS A 283 -15.12 -30.13 40.98
N GLN A 284 -14.05 -30.57 41.64
CA GLN A 284 -13.90 -30.47 43.10
C GLN A 284 -14.03 -29.04 43.65
N ASP A 285 -13.60 -28.04 42.88
CA ASP A 285 -13.66 -26.63 43.26
C ASP A 285 -14.95 -25.93 42.80
N PHE A 286 -15.88 -26.64 42.15
CA PHE A 286 -17.08 -26.03 41.56
C PHE A 286 -17.86 -25.16 42.56
N GLU A 287 -18.20 -25.71 43.73
CA GLU A 287 -18.95 -25.00 44.77
C GLU A 287 -18.20 -23.75 45.28
N LYS A 288 -16.87 -23.83 45.41
CA LYS A 288 -16.05 -22.71 45.88
C LYS A 288 -15.94 -21.60 44.83
N VAL A 289 -15.71 -21.98 43.57
CA VAL A 289 -15.62 -21.05 42.44
C VAL A 289 -16.96 -20.37 42.22
N ILE A 290 -18.06 -21.12 42.20
CA ILE A 290 -19.42 -20.55 42.09
C ILE A 290 -19.73 -19.64 43.27
N GLY A 291 -19.41 -20.04 44.50
CA GLY A 291 -19.59 -19.18 45.67
C GLY A 291 -18.81 -17.86 45.58
N TYR A 292 -17.59 -17.89 45.05
CA TYR A 292 -16.80 -16.68 44.80
C TYR A 292 -17.44 -15.79 43.71
N LEU A 293 -17.86 -16.39 42.59
CA LEU A 293 -18.53 -15.68 41.49
C LEU A 293 -19.87 -15.07 41.93
N ASP A 294 -20.65 -15.81 42.72
CA ASP A 294 -21.92 -15.35 43.28
C ASP A 294 -21.73 -14.17 44.24
N SER A 295 -20.71 -14.24 45.11
CA SER A 295 -20.38 -13.13 45.99
C SER A 295 -19.98 -11.87 45.22
N ASP A 296 -19.20 -12.01 44.15
CA ASP A 296 -18.81 -10.88 43.28
C ASP A 296 -20.01 -10.33 42.51
N TYR A 297 -20.86 -11.20 41.96
CA TYR A 297 -22.07 -10.81 41.24
C TYR A 297 -23.03 -10.03 42.13
N LYS A 298 -23.29 -10.51 43.35
CA LYS A 298 -24.11 -9.82 44.35
C LYS A 298 -23.52 -8.48 44.79
N LYS A 299 -22.19 -8.32 44.80
CA LYS A 299 -21.54 -7.02 45.07
C LYS A 299 -21.71 -6.03 43.93
N SER A 300 -21.78 -6.52 42.69
CA SER A 300 -21.97 -5.69 41.49
C SER A 300 -23.40 -5.20 41.27
N GLN A 301 -24.39 -5.80 41.94
CA GLN A 301 -25.79 -5.37 41.89
C GLN A 301 -26.04 -4.13 42.75
N ASN A 302 -26.85 -3.20 42.24
CA ASN A 302 -27.21 -1.97 42.93
C ASN A 302 -27.93 -2.30 44.26
N GLU A 303 -27.56 -1.62 45.34
CA GLU A 303 -28.18 -1.83 46.67
C GLU A 303 -29.69 -1.49 46.70
N ASN A 304 -30.18 -0.75 45.70
CA ASN A 304 -31.58 -0.32 45.58
C ASN A 304 -32.51 -1.33 44.88
N GLU A 305 -31.98 -2.46 44.38
CA GLU A 305 -32.76 -3.50 43.70
C GLU A 305 -33.03 -4.69 44.65
N GLY A 306 -34.15 -4.63 45.39
CA GLY A 306 -34.83 -5.79 46.00
C GLY A 306 -33.94 -6.94 46.56
N LYS A 307 -34.36 -8.19 46.33
CA LYS A 307 -33.55 -9.38 46.64
C LYS A 307 -32.49 -9.56 45.55
N LYS A 308 -31.22 -9.61 45.96
CA LYS A 308 -30.09 -9.88 45.05
C LYS A 308 -30.24 -11.24 44.37
N GLU A 309 -30.06 -11.28 43.07
CA GLU A 309 -30.13 -12.52 42.30
C GLU A 309 -28.84 -13.33 42.44
N ASP A 310 -28.98 -14.66 42.47
CA ASP A 310 -27.85 -15.59 42.50
C ASP A 310 -27.20 -15.72 41.11
N PHE A 311 -25.88 -15.92 41.09
CA PHE A 311 -25.15 -16.20 39.85
C PHE A 311 -25.56 -17.58 39.29
N SER A 312 -26.07 -17.59 38.06
CA SER A 312 -26.48 -18.84 37.41
C SER A 312 -25.27 -19.72 37.07
N PRO A 313 -25.19 -20.97 37.56
CA PRO A 313 -24.11 -21.90 37.24
C PRO A 313 -24.17 -22.39 35.78
N THR A 314 -25.20 -22.00 35.02
CA THR A 314 -25.34 -22.35 33.59
C THR A 314 -24.86 -21.24 32.65
N THR A 315 -24.36 -20.13 33.21
CA THR A 315 -23.81 -18.98 32.49
C THR A 315 -22.62 -19.38 31.62
N THR A 316 -22.59 -18.86 30.40
CA THR A 316 -21.46 -19.03 29.49
C THR A 316 -20.26 -18.24 30.01
N LEU A 317 -19.09 -18.89 30.06
CA LEU A 317 -17.86 -18.24 30.47
C LEU A 317 -17.41 -17.21 29.43
N ASN A 318 -17.01 -16.05 29.93
CA ASN A 318 -16.53 -14.93 29.13
C ASN A 318 -15.33 -14.28 29.85
N LEU A 319 -14.71 -13.29 29.23
CA LEU A 319 -13.52 -12.60 29.76
C LEU A 319 -13.65 -12.15 31.22
N ILE A 320 -14.80 -11.62 31.63
CA ILE A 320 -15.02 -11.16 33.01
C ILE A 320 -14.99 -12.37 33.95
N ILE A 321 -15.73 -13.42 33.62
CA ILE A 321 -15.82 -14.64 34.44
C ILE A 321 -14.46 -15.34 34.50
N TYR A 322 -13.73 -15.45 33.39
CA TYR A 322 -12.36 -15.99 33.39
C TYR A 322 -11.44 -15.19 34.31
N THR A 323 -11.51 -13.85 34.25
CA THR A 323 -10.72 -13.00 35.15
C THR A 323 -11.04 -13.28 36.62
N LYS A 324 -12.32 -13.48 36.96
CA LYS A 324 -12.73 -13.80 38.33
C LYS A 324 -12.31 -15.19 38.79
N ILE A 325 -12.31 -16.18 37.89
CA ILE A 325 -11.76 -17.51 38.17
C ILE A 325 -10.26 -17.39 38.49
N LEU A 326 -9.51 -16.61 37.70
CA LEU A 326 -8.09 -16.35 37.96
C LEU A 326 -7.85 -15.61 39.29
N GLU A 327 -8.71 -14.64 39.65
CA GLU A 327 -8.66 -13.97 40.96
C GLU A 327 -8.88 -14.96 42.11
N TYR A 328 -9.86 -15.87 42.00
CA TYR A 328 -10.12 -16.92 43.01
C TYR A 328 -8.91 -17.83 43.22
N TYR A 329 -8.28 -18.27 42.13
CA TYR A 329 -7.06 -19.09 42.19
C TYR A 329 -5.78 -18.29 42.46
N LYS A 330 -5.88 -16.98 42.73
CA LYS A 330 -4.76 -16.09 43.09
C LYS A 330 -3.63 -16.06 42.05
N TYR A 331 -3.99 -15.99 40.77
CA TYR A 331 -3.03 -15.74 39.69
C TYR A 331 -2.35 -14.38 39.86
N SER A 332 -1.25 -14.17 39.12
CA SER A 332 -0.43 -12.94 39.18
C SER A 332 -1.29 -11.66 39.20
N PRO A 333 -1.04 -10.74 40.16
CA PRO A 333 -1.69 -9.43 40.19
C PRO A 333 -1.46 -8.61 38.91
N GLU A 334 -0.30 -8.76 38.27
CA GLU A 334 0.07 -8.11 37.02
C GLU A 334 -0.81 -8.58 35.85
N LEU A 335 -1.07 -9.89 35.78
CA LEU A 335 -2.01 -10.48 34.83
C LEU A 335 -3.42 -9.93 35.04
N ILE A 336 -3.92 -9.95 36.28
CA ILE A 336 -5.26 -9.42 36.60
C ILE A 336 -5.37 -7.94 36.21
N LYS A 337 -4.34 -7.13 36.51
CA LYS A 337 -4.28 -5.72 36.12
C LYS A 337 -4.34 -5.55 34.59
N SER A 338 -3.63 -6.39 33.85
CA SER A 338 -3.63 -6.41 32.39
C SER A 338 -5.00 -6.77 31.82
N LEU A 339 -5.68 -7.78 32.39
CA LEU A 339 -7.03 -8.16 32.00
C LEU A 339 -8.04 -7.03 32.21
N ARG A 340 -7.89 -6.24 33.29
CA ARG A 340 -8.75 -5.05 33.53
C ARG A 340 -8.62 -3.99 32.45
N VAL A 341 -7.45 -3.84 31.81
CA VAL A 341 -7.27 -2.94 30.66
C VAL A 341 -8.15 -3.38 29.50
N ILE A 342 -8.18 -4.68 29.19
CA ILE A 342 -9.00 -5.23 28.10
C ILE A 342 -10.50 -5.15 28.46
N ILE A 343 -10.86 -5.47 29.70
CA ILE A 343 -12.25 -5.36 30.18
C ILE A 343 -12.77 -3.92 30.09
N SER A 344 -11.93 -2.91 30.34
CA SER A 344 -12.32 -1.49 30.22
C SER A 344 -12.81 -1.12 28.82
N LEU A 345 -12.43 -1.88 27.79
CA LEU A 345 -12.84 -1.67 26.40
C LEU A 345 -14.10 -2.46 26.00
N ASN A 346 -14.65 -3.31 26.87
CA ASN A 346 -15.80 -4.17 26.53
C ASN A 346 -17.02 -3.37 26.08
N ASN A 347 -17.29 -2.22 26.71
CA ASN A 347 -18.45 -1.39 26.36
C ASN A 347 -18.32 -0.85 24.93
N GLU A 348 -17.18 -0.25 24.60
CA GLU A 348 -16.92 0.27 23.25
C GLU A 348 -16.88 -0.86 22.21
N ARG A 349 -16.23 -1.99 22.52
CA ARG A 349 -16.25 -3.18 21.67
C ARG A 349 -17.68 -3.66 21.40
N ASN A 350 -18.56 -3.69 22.41
CA ASN A 350 -19.94 -4.16 22.25
C ASN A 350 -20.78 -3.20 21.41
N LYS A 351 -20.60 -1.89 21.60
CA LYS A 351 -21.22 -0.86 20.74
C LYS A 351 -20.87 -1.07 19.27
N VAL A 352 -19.60 -1.34 18.97
CA VAL A 352 -19.14 -1.60 17.59
C VAL A 352 -19.65 -2.96 17.08
N ALA A 353 -19.41 -4.04 17.84
CA ALA A 353 -19.62 -5.41 17.37
C ALA A 353 -21.10 -5.83 17.29
N HIS A 354 -21.95 -5.28 18.17
CA HIS A 354 -23.36 -5.66 18.28
C HIS A 354 -24.31 -4.49 18.01
N GLY A 355 -23.86 -3.25 18.26
CA GLY A 355 -24.67 -2.04 18.03
C GLY A 355 -24.36 -1.30 16.73
N LEU A 356 -23.36 -1.73 15.96
CA LEU A 356 -22.87 -1.05 14.75
C LEU A 356 -22.59 0.45 14.96
N SER A 357 -22.22 0.83 16.19
CA SER A 357 -22.00 2.22 16.57
C SER A 357 -20.60 2.70 16.18
N GLU A 358 -20.47 4.01 15.97
CA GLU A 358 -19.17 4.65 15.80
C GLU A 358 -18.30 4.54 17.05
N ILE A 359 -16.98 4.56 16.85
CA ILE A 359 -15.99 4.50 17.93
C ILE A 359 -15.79 5.90 18.51
N ASP A 360 -15.90 6.01 19.83
CA ASP A 360 -15.51 7.25 20.52
C ASP A 360 -13.98 7.40 20.53
N SER A 361 -13.48 8.28 19.66
CA SER A 361 -12.05 8.59 19.52
C SER A 361 -11.39 9.17 20.78
N LYS A 362 -12.18 9.72 21.73
CA LYS A 362 -11.64 10.19 23.02
C LYS A 362 -11.32 9.02 23.94
N LEU A 363 -12.14 7.97 23.91
CA LEU A 363 -12.00 6.77 24.72
C LEU A 363 -11.02 5.77 24.09
N VAL A 364 -11.04 5.62 22.77
CA VAL A 364 -10.19 4.71 22.00
C VAL A 364 -9.26 5.51 21.07
N ASN A 365 -8.28 6.17 21.68
CA ASN A 365 -7.23 6.89 20.97
C ASN A 365 -5.99 6.01 20.70
N SER A 366 -5.02 6.55 19.95
CA SER A 366 -3.77 5.86 19.63
C SER A 366 -3.00 5.35 20.86
N LYS A 367 -2.96 6.14 21.94
CA LYS A 367 -2.31 5.73 23.20
C LYS A 367 -3.01 4.54 23.85
N LYS A 368 -4.35 4.53 23.86
CA LYS A 368 -5.14 3.42 24.41
C LYS A 368 -5.01 2.16 23.56
N LEU A 369 -4.94 2.30 22.24
CA LEU A 369 -4.67 1.18 21.34
C LEU A 369 -3.27 0.61 21.54
N GLN A 370 -2.24 1.46 21.64
CA GLN A 370 -0.89 0.99 21.94
C GLN A 370 -0.82 0.26 23.28
N GLN A 371 -1.43 0.82 24.32
CA GLN A 371 -1.56 0.14 25.62
C GLN A 371 -2.24 -1.22 25.48
N THR A 372 -3.26 -1.33 24.62
CA THR A 372 -3.97 -2.59 24.36
C THR A 372 -3.04 -3.62 23.71
N ILE A 373 -2.28 -3.22 22.67
CA ILE A 373 -1.29 -4.10 22.03
C ILE A 373 -0.23 -4.58 23.04
N ASP A 374 0.32 -3.67 23.83
CA ASP A 374 1.33 -4.00 24.85
C ASP A 374 0.75 -4.98 25.89
N THR A 375 -0.50 -4.76 26.30
CA THR A 375 -1.23 -5.64 27.23
C THR A 375 -1.47 -7.03 26.63
N LEU A 376 -1.88 -7.12 25.37
CA LEU A 376 -2.07 -8.40 24.69
C LEU A 376 -0.77 -9.19 24.57
N ARG A 377 0.34 -8.50 24.24
CA ARG A 377 1.67 -9.10 24.19
C ARG A 377 2.06 -9.65 25.56
N PHE A 378 1.90 -8.86 26.61
CA PHE A 378 2.18 -9.29 27.97
C PHE A 378 1.36 -10.54 28.37
N ILE A 379 0.03 -10.55 28.11
CA ILE A 379 -0.83 -11.69 28.43
C ILE A 379 -0.36 -12.97 27.70
N LEU A 380 0.05 -12.82 26.44
CA LEU A 380 0.56 -13.93 25.64
C LEU A 380 1.86 -14.49 26.24
N GLN A 381 2.82 -13.61 26.55
CA GLN A 381 4.11 -14.01 27.12
C GLN A 381 3.97 -14.59 28.54
N ASP A 382 3.15 -14.00 29.39
CA ASP A 382 2.87 -14.49 30.75
C ASP A 382 2.18 -15.86 30.76
N THR A 383 1.49 -16.23 29.67
CA THR A 383 0.75 -17.50 29.59
C THR A 383 1.52 -18.63 28.90
N PHE A 384 2.36 -18.28 27.92
CA PHE A 384 3.00 -19.24 27.01
C PHE A 384 4.52 -19.08 26.88
N GLU A 385 5.13 -18.12 27.59
CA GLU A 385 6.58 -17.90 27.57
C GLU A 385 7.16 -17.68 26.15
N ILE A 386 6.37 -17.04 25.28
CA ILE A 386 6.76 -16.75 23.88
C ILE A 386 8.00 -15.86 23.83
N ASP A 387 9.01 -16.31 23.09
CA ASP A 387 10.25 -15.56 22.84
C ASP A 387 9.97 -14.23 22.12
N ASP A 388 10.67 -13.18 22.55
CA ASP A 388 10.57 -11.83 21.99
C ASP A 388 10.91 -11.78 20.48
N ASN A 389 11.80 -12.66 20.01
CA ASN A 389 12.20 -12.71 18.61
C ASN A 389 11.02 -13.05 17.66
N TYR A 390 10.04 -13.82 18.11
CA TYR A 390 8.91 -14.26 17.28
C TYR A 390 7.95 -13.11 16.94
N PHE A 391 7.92 -12.05 17.75
CA PHE A 391 7.09 -10.88 17.48
C PHE A 391 7.57 -10.07 16.27
N SER A 392 8.82 -10.27 15.83
CA SER A 392 9.39 -9.59 14.66
C SER A 392 9.03 -10.26 13.32
N CYS A 393 8.29 -11.38 13.32
CA CYS A 393 8.02 -12.20 12.13
C CYS A 393 7.54 -11.39 10.91
N TYR A 394 6.51 -10.55 11.06
CA TYR A 394 6.01 -9.70 9.97
C TYR A 394 7.04 -8.69 9.47
N GLN A 395 7.85 -8.12 10.37
CA GLN A 395 8.90 -7.17 9.98
C GLN A 395 10.01 -7.87 9.20
N THR A 396 10.39 -9.08 9.60
CA THR A 396 11.38 -9.90 8.89
C THR A 396 10.91 -10.23 7.47
N LEU A 397 9.64 -10.66 7.31
CA LEU A 397 9.05 -10.92 6.00
C LEU A 397 8.94 -9.65 5.15
N ASN A 398 8.59 -8.51 5.75
CA ASN A 398 8.58 -7.23 5.05
C ASN A 398 9.97 -6.83 4.56
N ASN A 399 10.99 -6.93 5.41
CA ASN A 399 12.36 -6.62 5.05
C ASN A 399 12.84 -7.51 3.89
N GLU A 400 12.52 -8.81 3.92
CA GLU A 400 12.82 -9.72 2.83
C GLU A 400 12.17 -9.26 1.52
N MET A 401 10.85 -8.95 1.53
CA MET A 401 10.16 -8.46 0.34
C MET A 401 10.72 -7.13 -0.17
N LEU A 402 11.09 -6.22 0.73
CA LEU A 402 11.71 -4.94 0.37
C LEU A 402 13.09 -5.14 -0.26
N ASP A 403 13.88 -6.09 0.21
CA ASP A 403 15.19 -6.44 -0.35
C ASP A 403 15.07 -7.06 -1.74
N LEU A 404 14.05 -7.91 -1.97
CA LEU A 404 13.73 -8.42 -3.30
C LEU A 404 13.46 -7.29 -4.30
N LEU A 405 12.96 -6.14 -3.83
CA LEU A 405 12.61 -4.96 -4.65
C LEU A 405 13.70 -3.88 -4.71
N ARG A 406 14.86 -4.05 -4.05
CA ARG A 406 15.94 -3.04 -4.04
C ARG A 406 16.80 -3.02 -5.31
N GLN A 407 16.81 -4.11 -6.09
CA GLN A 407 17.67 -4.28 -7.26
C GLN A 407 17.16 -3.57 -8.51
#